data_AF-A0A4Y7NKG2-F1
#
_entry.id   AF-A0A4Y7NKG2-F1
#
_cell.length_a   1.000
_cell.length_b   1.000
_cell.length_c   1.000
_cell.angle_alpha   90.00
_cell.angle_beta   90.00
_cell.angle_gamma   90.00
#
_symmetry.space_group_name_H-M   'P 1'
#
loop_
_entity.id
_entity.type
_entity.pdbx_description
1 polymer ?
#
loop_
_entity_poly.entity_id
_entity_poly.type
_entity_poly.pdbx_seq_one_letter_code
_entity_poly.pdbx_strand_id
1 'polypeptide(L)'
;MSKVVARPLISVYNEKAEASGTTVQLPAIFKAPIRPDIVNFVHQQMSMNSRHPYAVSEKAGHQTSAESWGTGRAVARIPRVRGGGTHRSGQGAYGNMCRGGRMFAPTKIWRRWQRKINVNQKRYALCSAIAASGIPALVMSKGHVIDQVPEMPLVVSDKVQEYNKTKQAVVLLRRLRAWTDVQKVYKSRRFRAGKGKMRNRRRTNKLGPLVIYAKDQGLTKAFRNIPGVECLSVNKLNLKKLAPGGHVGRFCIWTESAIQRLNALYGTWREKSKLKSDYNLPQPIMTGTDLARLLKSDEIQKVIRRPRKIVRRAAVKRNPLTNMRALMKLNPYSALIKKSASAVSAARLKRKEDLLAKKRGLVPVTDKPAEQPKKNVQAPVPPAAAPVEPPKSEKVPRKKAGKPVKKTEDPEPMEATPAPAPVVPVAAQPAAPEPQAEAVTEAKSKKGKGKKK
;
A
#
# COMPACT_ATOMS: atom_id res chain seq x y z
N MET A 1 -23.13 -20.20 -3.22
CA MET A 1 -23.18 -18.85 -2.60
C MET A 1 -21.81 -18.56 -1.99
N SER A 2 -21.27 -17.33 -2.11
CA SER A 2 -20.04 -16.99 -1.39
C SER A 2 -20.30 -17.04 0.11
N LYS A 3 -19.45 -17.77 0.83
CA LYS A 3 -19.35 -17.77 2.28
C LYS A 3 -18.49 -16.57 2.71
N VAL A 4 -18.90 -15.35 2.34
CA VAL A 4 -18.33 -14.15 2.95
C VAL A 4 -18.83 -14.11 4.40
N VAL A 5 -17.90 -14.09 5.35
CA VAL A 5 -18.20 -13.91 6.77
C VAL A 5 -18.71 -12.48 6.95
N ALA A 6 -20.02 -12.34 7.15
CA ALA A 6 -20.65 -11.06 7.42
C ALA A 6 -21.73 -11.24 8.48
N ARG A 7 -21.91 -10.23 9.34
CA ARG A 7 -22.97 -10.25 10.35
C ARG A 7 -24.33 -10.32 9.65
N PRO A 8 -25.18 -11.31 9.96
CA PRO A 8 -26.45 -11.48 9.26
C PRO A 8 -27.46 -10.40 9.62
N LEU A 9 -27.39 -9.86 10.85
CA LEU A 9 -28.22 -8.79 11.38
C LEU A 9 -27.33 -7.59 11.71
N ILE A 10 -27.82 -6.40 11.41
CA ILE A 10 -27.18 -5.11 11.69
C ILE A 10 -28.06 -4.35 12.68
N SER A 11 -27.47 -3.72 13.68
CA SER A 11 -28.20 -2.87 14.62
C SER A 11 -28.49 -1.50 14.00
N VAL A 12 -29.70 -0.99 14.23
CA VAL A 12 -30.06 0.40 13.87
C VAL A 12 -29.71 1.31 15.04
N TYR A 13 -29.09 2.46 14.75
CA TYR A 13 -28.75 3.47 15.75
C TYR A 13 -29.74 4.63 15.72
N ASN A 14 -30.16 5.07 16.90
CA ASN A 14 -30.99 6.24 17.08
C ASN A 14 -30.16 7.55 16.94
N GLU A 15 -30.83 8.70 17.00
CA GLU A 15 -30.18 10.02 16.93
C GLU A 15 -29.24 10.33 18.11
N LYS A 16 -29.33 9.56 19.19
CA LYS A 16 -28.45 9.63 20.35
C LYS A 16 -27.21 8.75 20.22
N ALA A 17 -27.10 7.97 19.13
CA ALA A 17 -26.08 6.97 18.86
C ALA A 17 -26.12 5.74 19.79
N GLU A 18 -27.31 5.42 20.29
CA GLU A 18 -27.61 4.17 21.00
C GLU A 18 -28.31 3.21 20.05
N ALA A 19 -28.19 1.90 20.29
CA ALA A 19 -28.93 0.90 19.52
C ALA A 19 -30.43 1.07 19.80
N SER A 20 -31.26 1.24 18.77
CA SER A 20 -32.71 1.43 18.91
C SER A 20 -33.47 0.16 19.30
N GLY A 21 -32.78 -0.98 19.45
CA GLY A 21 -33.39 -2.31 19.63
C GLY A 21 -33.91 -2.93 18.32
N THR A 22 -34.04 -2.14 17.25
CA THR A 22 -34.40 -2.64 15.92
C THR A 22 -33.16 -3.17 15.18
N THR A 23 -33.33 -4.32 14.52
CA THR A 23 -32.28 -4.95 13.71
C THR A 23 -32.75 -5.14 12.28
N VAL A 24 -31.85 -4.93 11.32
CA VAL A 24 -32.12 -5.13 9.90
C VAL A 24 -31.23 -6.24 9.36
N GLN A 25 -31.80 -7.13 8.55
CA GLN A 25 -31.03 -8.16 7.86
C GLN A 25 -30.06 -7.53 6.85
N LEU A 26 -28.80 -7.95 6.88
CA LEU A 26 -27.77 -7.51 5.92
C LEU A 26 -28.19 -7.84 4.48
N PRO A 27 -28.34 -6.83 3.60
CA PRO A 27 -28.68 -7.04 2.20
C PRO A 27 -27.65 -7.91 1.47
N ALA A 28 -28.11 -8.76 0.54
CA ALA A 28 -27.24 -9.71 -0.18
C ALA A 28 -26.11 -9.01 -0.97
N ILE A 29 -26.32 -7.76 -1.37
CA ILE A 29 -25.32 -6.94 -2.07
C ILE A 29 -24.04 -6.71 -1.27
N PHE A 30 -24.07 -6.74 0.05
CA PHE A 30 -22.85 -6.61 0.87
C PHE A 30 -21.96 -7.85 0.79
N LYS A 31 -22.49 -8.99 0.35
CA LYS A 31 -21.76 -10.24 0.14
C LYS A 31 -21.33 -10.43 -1.33
N ALA A 32 -21.61 -9.45 -2.19
CA ALA A 32 -21.23 -9.49 -3.60
C ALA A 32 -19.70 -9.49 -3.77
N PRO A 33 -19.16 -10.11 -4.84
CA PRO A 33 -17.72 -10.09 -5.13
C PRO A 33 -17.19 -8.66 -5.29
N ILE A 34 -16.07 -8.39 -4.64
CA ILE A 34 -15.38 -7.09 -4.73
C ILE A 34 -14.34 -7.18 -5.86
N ARG A 35 -14.60 -6.50 -6.98
CA ARG A 35 -13.70 -6.40 -8.13
C ARG A 35 -13.15 -4.99 -8.31
N PRO A 36 -12.01 -4.65 -7.68
CA PRO A 36 -11.43 -3.30 -7.76
C PRO A 36 -11.00 -2.92 -9.18
N ASP A 37 -10.64 -3.90 -10.01
CA ASP A 37 -10.31 -3.74 -11.42
C ASP A 37 -11.50 -3.25 -12.26
N ILE A 38 -12.69 -3.85 -12.11
CA ILE A 38 -13.93 -3.39 -12.76
C ILE A 38 -14.28 -1.99 -12.24
N VAL A 39 -14.19 -1.76 -10.93
CA VAL A 39 -14.51 -0.46 -10.33
C VAL A 39 -13.64 0.63 -10.92
N ASN A 40 -12.33 0.41 -11.00
CA ASN A 40 -11.39 1.37 -11.55
C ASN A 40 -11.66 1.62 -13.05
N PHE A 41 -11.84 0.56 -13.83
CA PHE A 41 -12.18 0.66 -15.25
C PHE A 41 -13.44 1.49 -15.48
N VAL A 42 -14.54 1.15 -14.83
CA VAL A 42 -15.81 1.86 -14.97
C VAL A 42 -15.68 3.31 -14.47
N HIS A 43 -15.00 3.54 -13.35
CA HIS A 43 -14.78 4.88 -12.83
C HIS A 43 -14.02 5.78 -13.82
N GLN A 44 -12.96 5.25 -14.44
CA GLN A 44 -12.18 5.96 -15.46
C GLN A 44 -13.07 6.36 -16.65
N GLN A 45 -13.86 5.42 -17.18
CA GLN A 45 -14.78 5.67 -18.29
C GLN A 45 -15.86 6.71 -17.91
N MET A 46 -16.45 6.60 -16.71
CA MET A 46 -17.43 7.57 -16.21
C MET A 46 -16.81 8.96 -16.02
N SER A 47 -15.54 9.04 -15.60
CA SER A 47 -14.82 10.31 -15.42
C SER A 47 -14.59 11.02 -16.75
N MET A 48 -14.36 10.27 -17.83
CA MET A 48 -14.22 10.84 -19.17
C MET A 48 -15.54 11.47 -19.66
N ASN A 49 -16.69 10.92 -19.28
CA ASN A 49 -18.01 11.43 -19.70
C ASN A 49 -18.39 12.79 -19.10
N SER A 50 -17.77 13.21 -17.99
CA SER A 50 -18.02 14.53 -17.39
C SER A 50 -17.08 15.63 -17.90
N ARG A 51 -16.27 15.34 -18.92
CA ARG A 51 -15.33 16.34 -19.48
C ARG A 51 -16.05 17.23 -20.49
N HIS A 52 -15.76 18.52 -20.43
CA HIS A 52 -16.13 19.45 -21.50
C HIS A 52 -15.09 19.38 -22.63
N PRO A 53 -15.51 19.30 -23.90
CA PRO A 53 -14.61 19.43 -25.04
C PRO A 53 -13.84 20.75 -25.01
N TYR A 54 -12.60 20.72 -25.47
CA TYR A 54 -11.79 21.92 -25.68
C TYR A 54 -10.97 21.74 -26.96
N ALA A 55 -10.80 22.84 -27.69
CA ALA A 55 -10.07 22.90 -28.94
C ALA A 55 -9.34 24.23 -29.06
N VAL A 56 -8.36 24.29 -29.96
CA VAL A 56 -7.76 25.56 -30.39
C VAL A 56 -8.59 26.13 -31.53
N SER A 57 -8.54 27.45 -31.74
CA SER A 57 -9.19 28.06 -32.90
C SER A 57 -8.62 27.48 -34.20
N GLU A 58 -9.48 27.12 -35.13
CA GLU A 58 -9.09 26.55 -36.42
C GLU A 58 -8.26 27.51 -37.27
N LYS A 59 -8.55 28.82 -37.16
CA LYS A 59 -7.83 29.88 -37.88
C LYS A 59 -6.54 30.30 -37.19
N ALA A 60 -6.21 29.76 -36.01
CA ALA A 60 -5.02 30.14 -35.26
C ALA A 60 -3.75 29.85 -36.07
N GLY A 61 -2.90 30.86 -36.22
CA GLY A 61 -1.66 30.76 -37.01
C GLY A 61 -1.88 30.70 -38.52
N HIS A 62 -3.12 30.82 -39.01
CA HIS A 62 -3.50 30.82 -40.43
C HIS A 62 -3.99 32.17 -40.97
N GLN A 63 -4.14 33.17 -40.09
CA GLN A 63 -4.67 34.49 -40.45
C GLN A 63 -3.67 35.33 -41.26
N THR A 64 -2.38 35.02 -41.18
CA THR A 64 -1.32 35.78 -41.85
C THR A 64 -1.12 35.27 -43.27
N SER A 65 -1.06 36.15 -44.28
CA SER A 65 -0.63 35.78 -45.63
C SER A 65 0.90 35.66 -45.68
N ALA A 66 1.38 34.49 -46.06
CA ALA A 66 2.80 34.19 -46.09
C ALA A 66 3.13 33.14 -47.15
N GLU A 67 4.23 33.34 -47.86
CA GLU A 67 4.72 32.43 -48.90
C GLU A 67 6.20 32.17 -48.67
N SER A 68 6.68 30.99 -49.08
CA SER A 68 8.10 30.69 -48.99
C SER A 68 8.85 31.47 -50.05
N TRP A 69 9.99 32.05 -49.68
CA TRP A 69 10.85 32.76 -50.63
C TRP A 69 11.68 31.82 -51.54
N GLY A 70 11.56 30.51 -51.35
CA GLY A 70 12.35 29.52 -52.08
C GLY A 70 13.81 29.46 -51.62
N THR A 71 14.67 28.96 -52.50
CA THR A 71 16.13 28.89 -52.29
C THR A 71 16.82 30.19 -52.72
N GLY A 72 18.13 30.32 -52.43
CA GLY A 72 18.95 31.42 -52.96
C GLY A 72 18.91 32.73 -52.17
N ARG A 73 18.27 32.76 -50.99
CA ARG A 73 18.20 33.97 -50.13
C ARG A 73 18.94 33.84 -48.80
N ALA A 74 19.85 32.88 -48.66
CA ALA A 74 20.59 32.56 -47.42
C ALA A 74 19.70 32.41 -46.15
N VAL A 75 18.45 31.98 -46.36
CA VAL A 75 17.40 31.95 -45.33
C VAL A 75 16.58 30.67 -45.50
N ALA A 76 16.11 30.09 -44.39
CA ALA A 76 15.31 28.85 -44.40
C ALA A 76 14.02 28.98 -45.23
N ARG A 77 13.63 27.89 -45.91
CA ARG A 77 12.49 27.77 -46.85
C ARG A 77 11.09 27.81 -46.20
N ILE A 78 10.98 28.32 -44.97
CA ILE A 78 9.72 28.47 -44.25
C ILE A 78 8.92 29.64 -44.87
N PRO A 79 7.58 29.55 -44.97
CA PRO A 79 6.75 30.68 -45.40
C PRO A 79 6.99 31.94 -44.57
N ARG A 80 7.12 33.10 -45.24
CA ARG A 80 7.40 34.40 -44.60
C ARG A 80 6.32 35.42 -44.92
N VAL A 81 6.02 36.26 -43.94
CA VAL A 81 5.01 37.33 -44.05
C VAL A 81 5.43 38.34 -45.11
N ARG A 82 4.53 38.64 -46.04
CA ARG A 82 4.76 39.60 -47.14
C ARG A 82 4.70 41.05 -46.61
N GLY A 83 5.27 41.99 -47.36
CA GLY A 83 5.28 43.43 -47.05
C GLY A 83 6.62 43.94 -46.49
N GLY A 84 6.62 45.19 -46.04
CA GLY A 84 7.79 45.91 -45.47
C GLY A 84 7.35 46.91 -44.39
N GLY A 85 8.29 47.59 -43.75
CA GLY A 85 7.99 48.69 -42.81
C GLY A 85 7.44 48.28 -41.43
N THR A 86 7.30 46.97 -41.14
CA THR A 86 6.94 46.49 -39.80
C THR A 86 7.90 45.39 -39.33
N HIS A 87 8.08 45.27 -38.02
CA HIS A 87 8.89 44.19 -37.44
C HIS A 87 8.35 42.78 -37.74
N ARG A 88 7.10 42.65 -38.20
CA ARG A 88 6.47 41.37 -38.53
C ARG A 88 6.79 40.90 -39.96
N SER A 89 7.03 41.84 -40.88
CA SER A 89 7.37 41.54 -42.27
C SER A 89 8.65 40.70 -42.37
N GLY A 90 8.67 39.69 -43.23
CA GLY A 90 9.82 38.78 -43.41
C GLY A 90 10.01 37.72 -42.30
N GLN A 91 9.22 37.72 -41.23
CA GLN A 91 9.26 36.67 -40.20
C GLN A 91 8.59 35.37 -40.67
N GLY A 92 9.02 34.23 -40.10
CA GLY A 92 8.41 32.92 -40.37
C GLY A 92 6.96 32.82 -39.88
N ALA A 93 6.12 32.15 -40.67
CA ALA A 93 4.69 31.95 -40.44
C ALA A 93 4.27 30.50 -40.74
N TYR A 94 3.02 30.16 -40.38
CA TYR A 94 2.38 28.83 -40.48
C TYR A 94 3.03 27.66 -39.74
N GLY A 95 4.35 27.51 -39.77
CA GLY A 95 5.05 26.37 -39.18
C GLY A 95 4.88 26.27 -37.67
N ASN A 96 4.86 25.04 -37.14
CA ASN A 96 4.78 24.76 -35.70
C ASN A 96 6.05 25.12 -34.93
N MET A 97 7.18 25.28 -35.64
CA MET A 97 8.42 25.84 -35.10
C MET A 97 8.46 27.37 -35.10
N CYS A 98 7.49 28.03 -35.76
CA CYS A 98 7.47 29.49 -35.89
C CYS A 98 6.68 30.13 -34.75
N ARG A 99 7.20 31.24 -34.21
CA ARG A 99 6.48 32.10 -33.26
C ARG A 99 5.22 32.67 -33.92
N GLY A 100 4.06 32.43 -33.31
CA GLY A 100 2.76 32.83 -33.86
C GLY A 100 2.24 31.95 -35.01
N GLY A 101 2.93 30.85 -35.34
CA GLY A 101 2.44 29.82 -36.27
C GLY A 101 1.42 28.88 -35.63
N ARG A 102 0.90 27.94 -36.42
CA ARG A 102 -0.08 26.95 -35.92
C ARG A 102 0.62 25.78 -35.23
N MET A 103 -0.02 25.17 -34.24
CA MET A 103 0.52 23.94 -33.64
C MET A 103 0.37 22.73 -34.59
N PHE A 104 1.29 21.77 -34.47
CA PHE A 104 1.12 20.46 -35.12
C PHE A 104 -0.02 19.68 -34.44
N ALA A 105 -0.84 19.01 -35.25
CA ALA A 105 -2.03 18.25 -34.80
C ALA A 105 -2.90 19.03 -33.78
N PRO A 106 -3.49 20.17 -34.19
CA PRO A 106 -4.28 21.01 -33.29
C PRO A 106 -5.44 20.23 -32.67
N THR A 107 -5.71 20.46 -31.39
CA THR A 107 -6.82 19.78 -30.69
C THR A 107 -8.14 20.11 -31.39
N LYS A 108 -8.85 19.08 -31.84
CA LYS A 108 -10.14 19.18 -32.51
C LYS A 108 -11.31 18.88 -31.58
N ILE A 109 -12.46 19.48 -31.87
CA ILE A 109 -13.68 19.36 -31.07
C ILE A 109 -14.19 17.91 -31.08
N TRP A 110 -14.13 17.24 -32.24
CA TRP A 110 -14.61 15.86 -32.46
C TRP A 110 -13.70 14.76 -31.88
N ARG A 111 -12.71 15.10 -31.04
CA ARG A 111 -12.00 14.09 -30.25
C ARG A 111 -13.03 13.25 -29.48
N ARG A 112 -12.86 11.93 -29.42
CA ARG A 112 -13.77 11.06 -28.65
C ARG A 112 -13.58 11.24 -27.14
N TRP A 113 -14.34 12.18 -26.56
CA TRP A 113 -14.33 12.49 -25.12
C TRP A 113 -15.11 11.48 -24.30
N GLN A 114 -16.30 11.10 -24.78
CA GLN A 114 -17.23 10.25 -24.06
C GLN A 114 -17.06 8.78 -24.43
N ARG A 115 -17.38 7.91 -23.48
CA ARG A 115 -17.25 6.46 -23.56
C ARG A 115 -18.54 5.80 -23.08
N LYS A 116 -19.11 4.97 -23.95
CA LYS A 116 -20.24 4.08 -23.62
C LYS A 116 -19.71 2.98 -22.71
N ILE A 117 -20.46 2.67 -21.66
CA ILE A 117 -20.12 1.62 -20.69
C ILE A 117 -21.34 0.73 -20.57
N ASN A 118 -21.11 -0.57 -20.58
CA ASN A 118 -22.17 -1.56 -20.47
C ASN A 118 -22.91 -1.41 -19.14
N VAL A 119 -24.24 -1.49 -19.18
CA VAL A 119 -25.10 -1.29 -18.01
C VAL A 119 -24.77 -2.31 -16.92
N ASN A 120 -24.57 -3.58 -17.29
CA ASN A 120 -24.19 -4.63 -16.33
C ASN A 120 -22.81 -4.41 -15.71
N GLN A 121 -21.82 -3.89 -16.45
CA GLN A 121 -20.53 -3.53 -15.87
C GLN A 121 -20.65 -2.37 -14.86
N LYS A 122 -21.47 -1.36 -15.15
CA LYS A 122 -21.75 -0.28 -14.19
C LYS A 122 -22.40 -0.82 -12.92
N ARG A 123 -23.38 -1.71 -13.07
CA ARG A 123 -24.09 -2.33 -11.94
C ARG A 123 -23.15 -3.22 -11.12
N TYR A 124 -22.27 -3.99 -11.77
CA TYR A 124 -21.23 -4.79 -11.10
C TYR A 124 -20.30 -3.92 -10.26
N ALA A 125 -19.74 -2.85 -10.85
CA ALA A 125 -18.87 -1.91 -10.14
C ALA A 125 -19.55 -1.31 -8.90
N LEU A 126 -20.84 -1.00 -9.02
CA LEU A 126 -21.64 -0.45 -7.95
C LEU A 126 -21.86 -1.48 -6.82
N CYS A 127 -22.18 -2.74 -7.16
CA CYS A 127 -22.26 -3.84 -6.20
C CYS A 127 -20.93 -4.04 -5.46
N SER A 128 -19.80 -4.08 -6.16
CA SER A 128 -18.48 -4.20 -5.54
C SER A 128 -18.15 -3.02 -4.62
N ALA A 129 -18.55 -1.80 -4.98
CA ALA A 129 -18.32 -0.61 -4.16
C ALA A 129 -19.19 -0.61 -2.88
N ILE A 130 -20.44 -1.06 -2.95
CA ILE A 130 -21.32 -1.21 -1.77
C ILE A 130 -20.77 -2.31 -0.86
N ALA A 131 -20.43 -3.48 -1.40
CA ALA A 131 -19.85 -4.57 -0.62
C ALA A 131 -18.60 -4.13 0.13
N ALA A 132 -17.70 -3.43 -0.54
CA ALA A 132 -16.50 -2.89 0.07
C ALA A 132 -16.76 -1.82 1.14
N SER A 133 -17.89 -1.09 1.07
CA SER A 133 -18.25 -0.14 2.13
C SER A 133 -18.59 -0.86 3.45
N GLY A 134 -19.09 -2.10 3.41
CA GLY A 134 -19.39 -2.87 4.62
C GLY A 134 -18.17 -3.45 5.35
N ILE A 135 -16.97 -3.37 4.75
CA ILE A 135 -15.76 -4.01 5.30
C ILE A 135 -14.86 -2.94 5.96
N PRO A 136 -14.68 -2.98 7.30
CA PRO A 136 -13.89 -1.97 8.03
C PRO A 136 -12.47 -1.82 7.49
N ALA A 137 -11.77 -2.92 7.19
CA ALA A 137 -10.40 -2.89 6.70
C ALA A 137 -10.27 -2.11 5.38
N LEU A 138 -11.22 -2.24 4.46
CA LEU A 138 -11.20 -1.50 3.20
C LEU A 138 -11.51 -0.01 3.42
N VAL A 139 -12.43 0.31 4.34
CA VAL A 139 -12.76 1.70 4.69
C VAL A 139 -11.59 2.42 5.37
N MET A 140 -10.91 1.74 6.29
CA MET A 140 -9.68 2.23 6.94
C MET A 140 -8.54 2.39 5.93
N SER A 141 -8.34 1.43 5.01
CA SER A 141 -7.27 1.50 4.02
C SER A 141 -7.36 2.71 3.09
N LYS A 142 -8.58 3.19 2.82
CA LYS A 142 -8.83 4.43 2.07
C LYS A 142 -8.42 5.68 2.85
N GLY A 143 -8.34 5.55 4.17
CA GLY A 143 -7.99 6.63 5.09
C GLY A 143 -9.20 7.33 5.69
N HIS A 144 -10.36 6.68 5.82
CA HIS A 144 -11.40 7.18 6.72
C HIS A 144 -11.05 6.84 8.18
N VAL A 145 -11.31 7.77 9.11
CA VAL A 145 -11.06 7.55 10.54
C VAL A 145 -12.34 6.98 11.15
N ILE A 146 -12.37 5.66 11.39
CA ILE A 146 -13.57 4.94 11.86
C ILE A 146 -13.32 4.14 13.15
N ASP A 147 -12.24 4.42 13.88
CA ASP A 147 -11.78 3.63 15.03
C ASP A 147 -12.80 3.56 16.17
N GLN A 148 -13.61 4.62 16.33
CA GLN A 148 -14.64 4.73 17.37
C GLN A 148 -16.06 4.49 16.84
N VAL A 149 -16.22 4.15 15.56
CA VAL A 149 -17.54 3.88 14.97
C VAL A 149 -18.00 2.50 15.45
N PRO A 150 -19.25 2.36 15.94
CA PRO A 150 -19.64 1.15 16.68
C PRO A 150 -19.84 -0.08 15.78
N GLU A 151 -20.31 0.09 14.54
CA GLU A 151 -20.58 -0.99 13.61
C GLU A 151 -20.37 -0.56 12.14
N MET A 152 -20.03 -1.53 11.27
CA MET A 152 -20.04 -1.37 9.81
C MET A 152 -20.80 -2.53 9.16
N PRO A 153 -21.72 -2.27 8.21
CA PRO A 153 -22.20 -0.97 7.73
C PRO A 153 -23.00 -0.21 8.80
N LEU A 154 -22.77 1.10 8.93
CA LEU A 154 -23.46 1.95 9.91
C LEU A 154 -24.88 2.29 9.42
N VAL A 155 -25.90 1.92 10.21
CA VAL A 155 -27.31 2.18 9.92
C VAL A 155 -27.93 3.08 10.99
N VAL A 156 -28.63 4.12 10.56
CA VAL A 156 -29.31 5.09 11.43
C VAL A 156 -30.82 5.09 11.20
N SER A 157 -31.58 5.44 12.23
CA SER A 157 -33.04 5.54 12.17
C SER A 157 -33.52 6.54 11.11
N ASP A 158 -34.70 6.30 10.54
CA ASP A 158 -35.25 7.14 9.47
C ASP A 158 -35.57 8.58 9.87
N LYS A 159 -35.67 8.89 11.17
CA LYS A 159 -35.84 10.27 11.68
C LYS A 159 -34.76 11.24 11.19
N VAL A 160 -33.56 10.73 10.89
CA VAL A 160 -32.46 11.54 10.32
C VAL A 160 -32.85 12.18 8.97
N GLN A 161 -33.81 11.59 8.24
CA GLN A 161 -34.31 12.12 6.96
C GLN A 161 -35.05 13.46 7.12
N GLU A 162 -35.63 13.71 8.29
CA GLU A 162 -36.44 14.90 8.62
C GLU A 162 -35.59 16.08 9.11
N TYR A 163 -34.27 15.91 9.21
CA TYR A 163 -33.39 16.98 9.68
C TYR A 163 -33.39 18.18 8.74
N ASN A 164 -33.75 19.33 9.28
CA ASN A 164 -33.82 20.60 8.55
C ASN A 164 -32.63 21.53 8.82
N LYS A 165 -31.98 21.37 9.98
CA LYS A 165 -30.90 22.28 10.43
C LYS A 165 -29.55 21.57 10.46
N THR A 166 -28.50 22.25 9.98
CA THR A 166 -27.12 21.72 10.02
C THR A 166 -26.64 21.46 11.45
N LYS A 167 -27.12 22.21 12.44
CA LYS A 167 -26.82 21.96 13.87
C LYS A 167 -27.19 20.53 14.29
N GLN A 168 -28.37 20.04 13.88
CA GLN A 168 -28.84 18.68 14.17
C GLN A 168 -27.92 17.64 13.51
N ALA A 169 -27.60 17.84 12.23
CA ALA A 169 -26.69 16.95 11.48
C ALA A 169 -25.28 16.86 12.11
N VAL A 170 -24.73 17.98 12.58
CA VAL A 170 -23.43 18.00 13.28
C VAL A 170 -23.49 17.25 14.61
N VAL A 171 -24.56 17.43 15.38
CA VAL A 171 -24.76 16.71 16.66
C VAL A 171 -24.83 15.20 16.43
N LEU A 172 -25.58 14.76 15.42
CA LEU A 172 -25.65 13.35 15.04
C LEU A 172 -24.28 12.77 14.67
N LEU A 173 -23.52 13.44 13.80
CA LEU A 173 -22.20 12.95 13.37
C LEU A 173 -21.19 12.87 14.54
N ARG A 174 -21.30 13.76 15.53
CA ARG A 174 -20.49 13.71 16.75
C ARG A 174 -20.86 12.51 17.62
N ARG A 175 -22.15 12.25 17.80
CA ARG A 175 -22.65 11.14 18.60
C ARG A 175 -22.29 9.79 17.97
N LEU A 176 -22.46 9.66 16.65
CA LEU A 176 -22.07 8.46 15.87
C LEU A 176 -20.55 8.28 15.72
N ARG A 177 -19.73 9.13 16.37
CA ARG A 177 -18.27 9.12 16.30
C ARG A 177 -17.69 9.28 14.87
N ALA A 178 -18.51 9.75 13.93
CA ALA A 178 -18.13 10.05 12.55
C ALA A 178 -17.50 11.44 12.37
N TRP A 179 -17.55 12.30 13.40
CA TRP A 179 -17.04 13.67 13.33
C TRP A 179 -15.52 13.77 13.20
N THR A 180 -14.78 12.78 13.68
CA THR A 180 -13.32 12.70 13.54
C THR A 180 -12.90 12.67 12.06
N ASP A 181 -13.65 11.94 11.22
CA ASP A 181 -13.45 11.92 9.77
C ASP A 181 -13.76 13.29 9.13
N VAL A 182 -14.80 13.99 9.61
CA VAL A 182 -15.11 15.35 9.15
C VAL A 182 -14.03 16.35 9.59
N GLN A 183 -13.52 16.25 10.81
CA GLN A 183 -12.39 17.09 11.29
C GLN A 183 -11.15 16.91 10.42
N LYS A 184 -10.87 15.68 9.97
CA LYS A 184 -9.81 15.40 9.00
C LYS A 184 -10.04 16.13 7.67
N VAL A 185 -11.29 16.23 7.20
CA VAL A 185 -11.62 17.03 6.01
C VAL A 185 -11.31 18.51 6.24
N TYR A 186 -11.73 19.09 7.37
CA TYR A 186 -11.43 20.49 7.73
C TYR A 186 -9.92 20.77 7.70
N LYS A 187 -9.12 19.94 8.39
CA LYS A 187 -7.65 20.07 8.44
C LYS A 187 -6.99 19.91 7.07
N SER A 188 -7.59 19.13 6.16
CA SER A 188 -7.03 18.86 4.83
C SER A 188 -7.23 19.97 3.80
N ARG A 189 -8.05 20.99 4.11
CA ARG A 189 -8.41 22.03 3.15
C ARG A 189 -7.20 22.90 2.83
N ARG A 190 -6.72 22.83 1.60
CA ARG A 190 -5.57 23.61 1.10
C ARG A 190 -5.81 24.22 -0.27
N PHE A 191 -5.00 25.19 -0.65
CA PHE A 191 -5.00 25.73 -2.01
C PHE A 191 -4.47 24.69 -3.01
N ARG A 192 -5.11 24.62 -4.19
CA ARG A 192 -4.69 23.70 -5.26
C ARG A 192 -3.36 24.19 -5.86
N ALA A 193 -2.39 23.29 -5.98
CA ALA A 193 -1.15 23.58 -6.69
C ALA A 193 -1.39 23.74 -8.21
N GLY A 194 -0.57 24.56 -8.86
CA GLY A 194 -0.60 24.79 -10.31
C GLY A 194 -1.73 25.70 -10.83
N LYS A 195 -1.99 25.62 -12.14
CA LYS A 195 -2.90 26.51 -12.89
C LYS A 195 -4.40 26.27 -12.61
N GLY A 196 -4.76 25.32 -11.76
CA GLY A 196 -6.15 25.03 -11.40
C GLY A 196 -6.82 26.19 -10.64
N LYS A 197 -6.03 27.01 -9.93
CA LYS A 197 -6.52 28.18 -9.18
C LYS A 197 -7.23 29.18 -10.09
N MET A 198 -6.67 29.44 -11.27
CA MET A 198 -7.24 30.35 -12.29
C MET A 198 -8.49 29.78 -12.98
N ARG A 199 -8.79 28.49 -12.83
CA ARG A 199 -9.89 27.79 -13.51
C ARG A 199 -11.00 27.39 -12.54
N ASN A 200 -11.32 28.27 -11.59
CA ASN A 200 -12.35 28.09 -10.55
C ASN A 200 -12.20 26.82 -9.70
N ARG A 201 -10.97 26.27 -9.59
CA ARG A 201 -10.65 25.07 -8.79
C ARG A 201 -9.61 25.38 -7.74
N ARG A 202 -9.82 26.49 -7.02
CA ARG A 202 -8.83 27.11 -6.11
C ARG A 202 -8.49 26.28 -4.88
N ARG A 203 -9.44 25.51 -4.32
CA ARG A 203 -9.24 24.72 -3.11
C ARG A 203 -9.43 23.21 -3.37
N THR A 204 -8.77 22.40 -2.55
CA THR A 204 -8.92 20.95 -2.48
C THR A 204 -9.06 20.51 -1.04
N ASN A 205 -9.92 19.53 -0.80
CA ASN A 205 -10.18 18.92 0.49
C ASN A 205 -10.37 17.40 0.30
N LYS A 206 -10.18 16.63 1.37
CA LYS A 206 -10.53 15.21 1.39
C LYS A 206 -12.05 15.03 1.36
N LEU A 207 -12.50 13.84 0.97
CA LEU A 207 -13.89 13.42 1.05
C LEU A 207 -14.12 12.74 2.40
N GLY A 208 -15.25 13.05 3.03
CA GLY A 208 -15.68 12.45 4.28
C GLY A 208 -16.81 11.44 4.07
N PRO A 209 -17.67 11.24 5.09
CA PRO A 209 -18.73 10.25 5.04
C PRO A 209 -19.75 10.54 3.94
N LEU A 210 -20.32 9.46 3.38
CA LEU A 210 -21.42 9.51 2.43
C LEU A 210 -22.71 9.10 3.15
N VAL A 211 -23.69 10.00 3.25
CA VAL A 211 -25.00 9.71 3.83
C VAL A 211 -25.95 9.23 2.74
N ILE A 212 -26.49 8.03 2.88
CA ILE A 212 -27.38 7.40 1.90
C ILE A 212 -28.78 7.28 2.48
N TYR A 213 -29.74 7.87 1.78
CA TYR A 213 -31.12 8.00 2.24
C TYR A 213 -32.13 7.47 1.22
N ALA A 214 -33.36 7.17 1.66
CA ALA A 214 -34.44 6.71 0.80
C ALA A 214 -35.28 7.88 0.26
N LYS A 215 -35.79 8.74 1.15
CA LYS A 215 -36.61 9.92 0.83
C LYS A 215 -35.90 11.18 1.33
N ASP A 216 -36.05 12.30 0.63
CA ASP A 216 -35.51 13.59 1.05
C ASP A 216 -36.62 14.41 1.70
N GLN A 217 -36.59 14.54 3.03
CA GLN A 217 -37.53 15.38 3.80
C GLN A 217 -36.84 16.63 4.38
N GLY A 218 -35.63 16.96 3.93
CA GLY A 218 -34.83 18.07 4.48
C GLY A 218 -33.34 17.71 4.65
N LEU A 219 -33.04 16.41 4.76
CA LEU A 219 -31.70 15.87 4.98
C LEU A 219 -30.64 16.47 4.03
N THR A 220 -30.91 16.57 2.73
CA THR A 220 -29.90 17.10 1.80
C THR A 220 -29.51 18.53 2.15
N LYS A 221 -30.47 19.37 2.59
CA LYS A 221 -30.19 20.76 2.98
C LYS A 221 -29.41 20.81 4.30
N ALA A 222 -29.74 19.97 5.27
CA ALA A 222 -29.05 19.92 6.56
C ALA A 222 -27.58 19.53 6.42
N PHE A 223 -27.26 18.55 5.59
CA PHE A 223 -25.90 17.99 5.46
C PHE A 223 -25.02 18.68 4.40
N ARG A 224 -25.57 19.35 3.37
CA ARG A 224 -24.79 19.93 2.25
C ARG A 224 -23.72 20.95 2.69
N ASN A 225 -23.94 21.66 3.79
CA ASN A 225 -23.01 22.69 4.26
C ASN A 225 -21.79 22.12 5.03
N ILE A 226 -21.83 20.84 5.43
CA ILE A 226 -20.74 20.21 6.16
C ILE A 226 -19.65 19.78 5.15
N PRO A 227 -18.39 20.23 5.28
CA PRO A 227 -17.38 19.97 4.26
C PRO A 227 -17.03 18.48 4.18
N GLY A 228 -16.98 17.97 2.95
CA GLY A 228 -16.62 16.58 2.63
C GLY A 228 -17.74 15.57 2.84
N VAL A 229 -18.81 15.94 3.52
CA VAL A 229 -20.02 15.12 3.62
C VAL A 229 -20.79 15.22 2.32
N GLU A 230 -21.18 14.08 1.77
CA GLU A 230 -22.04 14.04 0.59
C GLU A 230 -23.31 13.25 0.90
N CYS A 231 -24.41 13.64 0.26
CA CYS A 231 -25.67 12.90 0.33
C CYS A 231 -25.95 12.20 -1.00
N LEU A 232 -26.60 11.04 -0.92
CA LEU A 232 -26.96 10.23 -2.08
C LEU A 232 -28.27 9.48 -1.84
N SER A 233 -29.19 9.52 -2.80
CA SER A 233 -30.39 8.68 -2.73
C SER A 233 -30.06 7.23 -3.13
N VAL A 234 -30.63 6.26 -2.41
CA VAL A 234 -30.50 4.82 -2.73
C VAL A 234 -31.00 4.45 -4.13
N ASN A 235 -31.97 5.20 -4.67
CA ASN A 235 -32.49 4.96 -6.02
C ASN A 235 -31.51 5.43 -7.12
N LYS A 236 -30.64 6.40 -6.81
CA LYS A 236 -29.72 7.05 -7.76
C LYS A 236 -28.27 6.94 -7.29
N LEU A 237 -27.86 5.72 -6.94
CA LEU A 237 -26.49 5.47 -6.50
C LEU A 237 -25.48 5.73 -7.62
N ASN A 238 -24.39 6.43 -7.28
CA ASN A 238 -23.37 6.83 -8.24
C ASN A 238 -22.00 6.29 -7.82
N LEU A 239 -21.34 5.59 -8.75
CA LEU A 239 -20.01 5.03 -8.53
C LEU A 239 -18.96 6.09 -8.18
N LYS A 240 -19.03 7.29 -8.79
CA LYS A 240 -18.06 8.37 -8.49
C LYS A 240 -18.11 8.82 -7.04
N LYS A 241 -19.28 8.73 -6.41
CA LYS A 241 -19.47 9.07 -5.00
C LYS A 241 -19.14 7.89 -4.08
N LEU A 242 -19.46 6.65 -4.45
CA LEU A 242 -19.14 5.47 -3.63
C LEU A 242 -17.65 5.09 -3.68
N ALA A 243 -17.03 5.20 -4.85
CA ALA A 243 -15.63 4.87 -5.11
C ALA A 243 -14.89 6.06 -5.75
N PRO A 244 -14.74 7.19 -5.04
CA PRO A 244 -14.01 8.34 -5.56
C PRO A 244 -12.57 7.96 -5.90
N GLY A 245 -12.13 8.33 -7.10
CA GLY A 245 -10.81 8.00 -7.61
C GLY A 245 -10.66 6.57 -8.12
N GLY A 246 -11.75 5.77 -8.16
CA GLY A 246 -11.69 4.35 -8.53
C GLY A 246 -11.30 3.43 -7.38
N HIS A 247 -11.05 3.97 -6.18
CA HIS A 247 -10.77 3.19 -4.97
C HIS A 247 -12.06 2.88 -4.22
N VAL A 248 -12.27 1.61 -3.86
CA VAL A 248 -13.41 1.15 -3.06
C VAL A 248 -13.26 1.50 -1.57
N GLY A 249 -14.29 1.25 -0.75
CA GLY A 249 -14.22 1.46 0.71
C GLY A 249 -14.40 2.92 1.16
N ARG A 250 -15.39 3.64 0.63
CA ARG A 250 -15.78 4.94 1.23
C ARG A 250 -16.65 4.70 2.48
N PHE A 251 -16.44 5.47 3.53
CA PHE A 251 -17.29 5.41 4.72
C PHE A 251 -18.72 5.89 4.37
N CYS A 252 -19.70 4.99 4.54
CA CYS A 252 -21.10 5.22 4.20
C CYS A 252 -21.98 5.06 5.43
N ILE A 253 -22.88 6.02 5.64
CA ILE A 253 -23.91 6.02 6.69
C ILE A 253 -25.25 5.81 5.99
N TRP A 254 -25.97 4.75 6.33
CA TRP A 254 -27.23 4.38 5.70
C TRP A 254 -28.41 4.71 6.60
N THR A 255 -29.52 5.20 6.05
CA THR A 255 -30.79 5.18 6.77
C THR A 255 -31.42 3.80 6.71
N GLU A 256 -32.24 3.47 7.70
CA GLU A 256 -32.93 2.18 7.82
C GLU A 256 -33.73 1.82 6.55
N SER A 257 -34.60 2.72 6.09
CA SER A 257 -35.34 2.53 4.84
C SER A 257 -34.43 2.43 3.62
N ALA A 258 -33.26 3.08 3.61
CA ALA A 258 -32.33 2.98 2.50
C ALA A 258 -31.69 1.59 2.42
N ILE A 259 -31.30 1.01 3.56
CA ILE A 259 -30.66 -0.30 3.56
C ILE A 259 -31.66 -1.43 3.25
N GLN A 260 -32.89 -1.34 3.76
CA GLN A 260 -33.96 -2.29 3.44
C GLN A 260 -34.32 -2.28 1.94
N ARG A 261 -34.32 -1.08 1.32
CA ARG A 261 -34.63 -0.91 -0.10
C ARG A 261 -33.57 -1.51 -1.05
N LEU A 262 -32.34 -1.80 -0.58
CA LEU A 262 -31.29 -2.37 -1.43
C LEU A 262 -31.66 -3.75 -1.99
N ASN A 263 -32.31 -4.61 -1.20
CA ASN A 263 -32.73 -5.94 -1.67
C ASN A 263 -33.79 -5.84 -2.77
N ALA A 264 -34.75 -4.90 -2.67
CA ALA A 264 -35.70 -4.65 -3.75
C ALA A 264 -35.01 -4.12 -5.03
N LEU A 265 -33.94 -3.34 -4.87
CA LEU A 265 -33.26 -2.65 -5.97
C LEU A 265 -32.24 -3.52 -6.71
N TYR A 266 -31.57 -4.45 -6.03
CA TYR A 266 -30.55 -5.31 -6.62
C TYR A 266 -30.91 -6.80 -6.62
N GLY A 267 -31.94 -7.20 -5.87
CA GLY A 267 -32.31 -8.61 -5.66
C GLY A 267 -31.45 -9.31 -4.61
N THR A 268 -31.56 -10.63 -4.58
CA THR A 268 -30.62 -11.55 -3.94
C THR A 268 -30.07 -12.49 -5.02
N TRP A 269 -29.24 -13.49 -4.69
CA TRP A 269 -28.86 -14.50 -5.70
C TRP A 269 -30.01 -15.46 -6.05
N ARG A 270 -31.00 -15.60 -5.16
CA ARG A 270 -32.18 -16.46 -5.36
C ARG A 270 -33.29 -15.72 -6.10
N GLU A 271 -33.50 -14.46 -5.74
CA GLU A 271 -34.56 -13.62 -6.30
C GLU A 271 -33.97 -12.49 -7.14
N LYS A 272 -34.45 -12.33 -8.38
CA LYS A 272 -34.04 -11.22 -9.26
C LYS A 272 -34.46 -9.86 -8.68
N SER A 273 -33.84 -8.78 -9.17
CA SER A 273 -34.23 -7.42 -8.78
C SER A 273 -35.68 -7.12 -9.17
N LYS A 274 -36.43 -6.46 -8.27
CA LYS A 274 -37.80 -6.00 -8.53
C LYS A 274 -37.82 -4.68 -9.33
N LEU A 275 -36.85 -3.80 -9.08
CA LEU A 275 -36.82 -2.45 -9.67
C LEU A 275 -35.95 -2.35 -10.92
N LYS A 276 -35.02 -3.28 -11.15
CA LYS A 276 -34.16 -3.31 -12.32
C LYS A 276 -34.57 -4.46 -13.22
N SER A 277 -34.97 -4.14 -14.45
CA SER A 277 -35.21 -5.13 -15.48
C SER A 277 -33.97 -6.01 -15.70
N ASP A 278 -34.24 -7.32 -15.75
CA ASP A 278 -33.31 -8.40 -16.06
C ASP A 278 -31.96 -8.31 -15.32
N TYR A 279 -32.02 -7.97 -14.04
CA TYR A 279 -30.83 -7.86 -13.21
C TYR A 279 -30.81 -8.90 -12.08
N ASN A 280 -29.66 -9.56 -11.94
CA ASN A 280 -29.32 -10.41 -10.81
C ASN A 280 -27.93 -10.01 -10.27
N LEU A 281 -27.65 -10.34 -9.02
CA LEU A 281 -26.34 -10.10 -8.41
C LEU A 281 -25.23 -10.91 -9.10
N PRO A 282 -24.03 -10.34 -9.22
CA PRO A 282 -22.90 -11.07 -9.76
C PRO A 282 -22.57 -12.27 -8.88
N GLN A 283 -22.34 -13.42 -9.53
CA GLN A 283 -21.92 -14.63 -8.83
C GLN A 283 -20.42 -14.55 -8.49
N PRO A 284 -20.04 -14.91 -7.25
CA PRO A 284 -18.65 -15.00 -6.86
C PRO A 284 -18.01 -16.24 -7.48
N ILE A 285 -16.79 -16.10 -8.01
CA ILE A 285 -16.03 -17.20 -8.62
C ILE A 285 -15.58 -18.20 -7.54
N MET A 286 -15.08 -17.69 -6.42
CA MET A 286 -14.70 -18.49 -5.26
C MET A 286 -15.80 -18.45 -4.19
N THR A 287 -16.16 -19.61 -3.66
CA THR A 287 -17.13 -19.70 -2.56
C THR A 287 -16.51 -19.28 -1.23
N GLY A 288 -15.26 -19.67 -0.95
CA GLY A 288 -14.48 -19.22 0.20
C GLY A 288 -13.23 -18.46 -0.26
N THR A 289 -13.01 -17.26 0.27
CA THR A 289 -11.85 -16.41 -0.07
C THR A 289 -10.71 -16.50 0.94
N ASP A 290 -10.89 -17.26 2.03
CA ASP A 290 -9.85 -17.49 3.03
C ASP A 290 -8.91 -18.62 2.55
N LEU A 291 -7.87 -18.21 1.81
CA LEU A 291 -6.86 -19.11 1.30
C LEU A 291 -6.09 -19.80 2.44
N ALA A 292 -5.86 -19.13 3.57
CA ALA A 292 -5.12 -19.70 4.68
C ALA A 292 -5.90 -20.86 5.31
N ARG A 293 -7.21 -20.71 5.49
CA ARG A 293 -8.08 -21.81 5.95
C ARG A 293 -8.14 -22.94 4.94
N LEU A 294 -8.27 -22.65 3.65
CA LEU A 294 -8.28 -23.68 2.60
C LEU A 294 -6.98 -24.48 2.61
N LEU A 295 -5.82 -23.81 2.59
CA LEU A 295 -4.52 -24.47 2.58
C LEU A 295 -4.24 -25.28 3.85
N LYS A 296 -4.78 -24.87 4.99
CA LYS A 296 -4.62 -25.58 6.28
C LYS A 296 -5.67 -26.67 6.52
N SER A 297 -6.57 -26.93 5.56
CA SER A 297 -7.60 -27.95 5.75
C SER A 297 -7.00 -29.36 5.78
N ASP A 298 -7.58 -30.23 6.60
CA ASP A 298 -7.05 -31.58 6.81
C ASP A 298 -7.07 -32.41 5.52
N GLU A 299 -8.07 -32.18 4.66
CA GLU A 299 -8.19 -32.85 3.37
C GLU A 299 -7.00 -32.52 2.46
N ILE A 300 -6.55 -31.26 2.46
CA ILE A 300 -5.38 -30.84 1.69
C ILE A 300 -4.09 -31.30 2.37
N GLN A 301 -3.96 -31.11 3.69
CA GLN A 301 -2.74 -31.47 4.43
C GLN A 301 -2.46 -32.98 4.41
N LYS A 302 -3.49 -33.83 4.35
CA LYS A 302 -3.35 -35.29 4.26
C LYS A 302 -2.66 -35.76 2.96
N VAL A 303 -2.82 -35.02 1.86
CA VAL A 303 -2.29 -35.38 0.54
C VAL A 303 -0.97 -34.68 0.23
N ILE A 304 -0.68 -33.55 0.89
CA ILE A 304 0.53 -32.77 0.64
C ILE A 304 1.80 -33.53 1.05
N ARG A 305 2.81 -33.48 0.17
CA ARG A 305 4.16 -33.97 0.47
C ARG A 305 4.87 -33.04 1.46
N ARG A 306 5.74 -33.61 2.30
CA ARG A 306 6.57 -32.82 3.24
C ARG A 306 7.34 -31.71 2.51
N PRO A 307 7.31 -30.45 2.99
CA PRO A 307 8.01 -29.35 2.35
C PRO A 307 9.52 -29.59 2.29
N ARG A 308 10.11 -29.48 1.09
CA ARG A 308 11.57 -29.51 0.91
C ARG A 308 12.15 -28.11 1.14
N LYS A 309 12.66 -27.85 2.35
CA LYS A 309 13.24 -26.55 2.74
C LYS A 309 14.73 -26.39 2.36
N ILE A 310 15.25 -27.23 1.47
CA ILE A 310 16.67 -27.19 1.07
C ILE A 310 16.89 -26.03 0.11
N VAL A 311 17.56 -24.98 0.58
CA VAL A 311 18.01 -23.86 -0.26
C VAL A 311 19.35 -24.23 -0.89
N ARG A 312 19.34 -24.59 -2.18
CA ARG A 312 20.57 -24.80 -2.94
C ARG A 312 21.16 -23.45 -3.33
N ARG A 313 22.21 -23.03 -2.63
CA ARG A 313 22.97 -21.82 -2.99
C ARG A 313 23.97 -22.16 -4.09
N ALA A 314 24.23 -21.20 -4.97
CA ALA A 314 25.32 -21.32 -5.93
C ALA A 314 26.63 -21.52 -5.16
N ALA A 315 27.28 -22.66 -5.38
CA ALA A 315 28.58 -22.92 -4.80
C ALA A 315 29.66 -22.28 -5.69
N VAL A 316 30.51 -21.45 -5.11
CA VAL A 316 31.70 -20.96 -5.80
C VAL A 316 32.65 -22.15 -5.99
N LYS A 317 33.00 -22.45 -7.24
CA LYS A 317 34.00 -23.46 -7.57
C LYS A 317 35.36 -22.97 -7.08
N ARG A 318 35.84 -23.51 -5.95
CA ARG A 318 37.17 -23.21 -5.42
C ARG A 318 38.22 -23.95 -6.23
N ASN A 319 39.28 -23.26 -6.65
CA ASN A 319 40.39 -23.90 -7.34
C ASN A 319 41.10 -24.89 -6.40
N PRO A 320 41.17 -26.20 -6.73
CA PRO A 320 41.80 -27.22 -5.89
C PRO A 320 43.30 -27.02 -5.69
N LEU A 321 44.00 -26.45 -6.68
CA LEU A 321 45.46 -26.26 -6.59
C LEU A 321 45.82 -25.18 -5.56
N THR A 322 44.97 -24.16 -5.41
CA THR A 322 45.16 -23.09 -4.43
C THR A 322 44.45 -23.37 -3.10
N ASN A 323 43.41 -24.20 -3.08
CA ASN A 323 42.65 -24.54 -1.86
C ASN A 323 42.78 -26.02 -1.50
N MET A 324 43.59 -26.32 -0.48
CA MET A 324 43.85 -27.70 -0.04
C MET A 324 42.59 -28.46 0.37
N ARG A 325 41.59 -27.81 1.00
CA ARG A 325 40.34 -28.48 1.39
C ARG A 325 39.50 -28.86 0.16
N ALA A 326 39.51 -28.02 -0.87
CA ALA A 326 38.87 -28.35 -2.15
C ALA A 326 39.61 -29.51 -2.85
N LEU A 327 40.94 -29.55 -2.78
CA LEU A 327 41.75 -30.66 -3.30
C LEU A 327 41.46 -31.96 -2.56
N MET A 328 41.47 -31.95 -1.22
CA MET A 328 41.20 -33.15 -0.42
C MET A 328 39.76 -33.65 -0.61
N LYS A 329 38.79 -32.75 -0.79
CA LYS A 329 37.41 -33.12 -1.10
C LYS A 329 37.29 -33.85 -2.44
N LEU A 330 38.12 -33.51 -3.42
CA LEU A 330 38.14 -34.13 -4.75
C LEU A 330 39.07 -35.36 -4.81
N ASN A 331 40.20 -35.30 -4.13
CA ASN A 331 41.22 -36.35 -4.06
C ASN A 331 41.83 -36.41 -2.63
N PRO A 332 41.33 -37.30 -1.77
CA PRO A 332 41.84 -37.48 -0.41
C PRO A 332 43.32 -37.89 -0.34
N TYR A 333 43.81 -38.64 -1.35
CA TYR A 333 45.19 -39.12 -1.39
C TYR A 333 46.23 -37.98 -1.56
N SER A 334 45.78 -36.81 -2.00
CA SER A 334 46.62 -35.61 -2.10
C SER A 334 47.27 -35.21 -0.75
N ALA A 335 46.63 -35.52 0.38
CA ALA A 335 47.19 -35.26 1.71
C ALA A 335 48.43 -36.12 1.99
N LEU A 336 48.38 -37.41 1.63
CA LEU A 336 49.51 -38.34 1.79
C LEU A 336 50.66 -37.98 0.86
N ILE A 337 50.37 -37.68 -0.42
CA ILE A 337 51.39 -37.25 -1.39
C ILE A 337 52.09 -35.97 -0.92
N LYS A 338 51.33 -34.97 -0.43
CA LYS A 338 51.95 -33.73 0.07
C LYS A 338 52.80 -33.97 1.31
N LYS A 339 52.36 -34.85 2.22
CA LYS A 339 53.12 -35.22 3.44
C LYS A 339 54.40 -35.98 3.11
N SER A 340 54.35 -36.92 2.18
CA SER A 340 55.55 -37.64 1.72
C SER A 340 56.50 -36.70 0.97
N ALA A 341 55.97 -35.84 0.09
CA ALA A 341 56.77 -34.83 -0.61
C ALA A 341 57.43 -33.84 0.34
N SER A 342 56.74 -33.36 1.39
CA SER A 342 57.32 -32.46 2.39
C SER A 342 58.41 -33.14 3.23
N ALA A 343 58.24 -34.42 3.57
CA ALA A 343 59.27 -35.19 4.25
C ALA A 343 60.53 -35.35 3.38
N VAL A 344 60.35 -35.66 2.09
CA VAL A 344 61.45 -35.76 1.12
C VAL A 344 62.14 -34.41 0.91
N SER A 345 61.39 -33.31 0.80
CA SER A 345 61.99 -31.97 0.65
C SER A 345 62.76 -31.53 1.88
N ALA A 346 62.24 -31.81 3.09
CA ALA A 346 62.94 -31.53 4.34
C ALA A 346 64.26 -32.33 4.44
N ALA A 347 64.25 -33.61 4.05
CA ALA A 347 65.45 -34.42 3.99
C ALA A 347 66.48 -33.86 2.98
N ARG A 348 66.03 -33.36 1.82
CA ARG A 348 66.91 -32.73 0.82
C ARG A 348 67.52 -31.41 1.31
N LEU A 349 66.74 -30.58 1.99
CA LEU A 349 67.23 -29.33 2.57
C LEU A 349 68.29 -29.59 3.64
N LYS A 350 68.03 -30.50 4.58
CA LYS A 350 69.01 -30.95 5.57
C LYS A 350 70.30 -31.42 4.91
N ARG A 351 70.21 -32.30 3.91
CA ARG A 351 71.39 -32.78 3.16
C ARG A 351 72.16 -31.64 2.48
N LYS A 352 71.47 -30.62 1.95
CA LYS A 352 72.10 -29.44 1.34
C LYS A 352 72.78 -28.56 2.40
N GLU A 353 72.14 -28.35 3.55
CA GLU A 353 72.69 -27.65 4.71
C GLU A 353 73.94 -28.37 5.24
N ASP A 354 73.89 -29.69 5.38
CA ASP A 354 75.03 -30.52 5.79
C ASP A 354 76.21 -30.41 4.81
N LEU A 355 75.93 -30.41 3.50
CA LEU A 355 76.95 -30.22 2.46
C LEU A 355 77.53 -28.80 2.47
N LEU A 356 76.70 -27.77 2.71
CA LEU A 356 77.14 -26.39 2.86
C LEU A 356 77.94 -26.19 4.15
N ALA A 357 77.57 -26.83 5.26
CA ALA A 357 78.30 -26.82 6.53
C ALA A 357 79.68 -27.48 6.37
N LYS A 358 79.75 -28.62 5.68
CA LYS A 358 81.01 -29.28 5.28
C LYS A 358 81.89 -28.37 4.40
N LYS A 359 81.31 -27.66 3.43
CA LYS A 359 82.05 -26.71 2.58
C LYS A 359 82.50 -25.43 3.31
N ARG A 360 81.76 -25.00 4.34
CA ARG A 360 82.10 -23.83 5.17
C ARG A 360 83.07 -24.15 6.32
N GLY A 361 83.55 -25.39 6.41
CA GLY A 361 84.53 -25.80 7.43
C GLY A 361 83.99 -25.83 8.86
N LEU A 362 82.67 -25.71 9.06
CA LEU A 362 82.04 -25.96 10.36
C LEU A 362 81.84 -27.46 10.50
N VAL A 363 82.78 -28.12 11.18
CA VAL A 363 82.69 -29.54 11.53
C VAL A 363 81.55 -29.72 12.55
N PRO A 364 80.51 -30.52 12.27
CA PRO A 364 79.68 -31.08 13.32
C PRO A 364 80.53 -32.06 14.13
N VAL A 365 80.66 -31.79 15.42
CA VAL A 365 81.41 -32.61 16.37
C VAL A 365 80.87 -34.04 16.37
N THR A 366 81.80 -34.96 16.10
CA THR A 366 81.84 -36.41 16.24
C THR A 366 80.71 -37.12 16.99
N ASP A 367 80.26 -38.22 16.38
CA ASP A 367 79.50 -39.32 16.99
C ASP A 367 80.22 -39.95 18.21
N LYS A 368 79.44 -40.34 19.22
CA LYS A 368 79.77 -41.38 20.22
C LYS A 368 78.47 -42.10 20.68
N PRO A 369 78.55 -43.35 21.18
CA PRO A 369 77.87 -44.50 20.60
C PRO A 369 76.68 -45.06 21.42
N ALA A 370 76.06 -46.09 20.85
CA ALA A 370 74.85 -46.79 21.28
C ALA A 370 74.71 -47.06 22.79
N GLU A 371 73.51 -46.76 23.30
CA GLU A 371 72.88 -47.44 24.43
C GLU A 371 71.50 -47.96 23.96
N GLN A 372 71.31 -49.27 24.04
CA GLN A 372 69.99 -49.90 24.19
C GLN A 372 69.97 -50.54 25.58
N PRO A 373 68.81 -50.95 26.15
CA PRO A 373 67.41 -50.51 25.97
C PRO A 373 66.70 -50.33 27.33
N LYS A 374 65.54 -49.65 27.43
CA LYS A 374 64.54 -49.97 28.49
C LYS A 374 63.08 -49.79 28.01
N LYS A 375 62.32 -50.89 28.18
CA LYS A 375 60.85 -50.93 28.27
C LYS A 375 60.39 -50.09 29.47
N ASN A 376 59.43 -49.19 29.30
CA ASN A 376 58.12 -49.22 29.99
C ASN A 376 57.31 -47.92 29.79
N VAL A 377 56.05 -48.14 29.37
CA VAL A 377 54.81 -47.57 29.94
C VAL A 377 54.44 -46.10 29.67
N GLN A 378 53.32 -46.01 28.93
CA GLN A 378 52.18 -45.07 28.98
C GLN A 378 52.09 -43.80 28.12
N ALA A 379 50.83 -43.63 27.69
CA ALA A 379 50.29 -42.84 26.59
C ALA A 379 50.19 -41.33 26.88
N PRO A 380 49.81 -40.54 25.86
CA PRO A 380 48.40 -40.14 25.81
C PRO A 380 47.71 -40.32 24.46
N VAL A 381 46.47 -40.76 24.56
CA VAL A 381 45.43 -40.93 23.54
C VAL A 381 45.05 -39.59 22.89
N PRO A 382 44.69 -39.57 21.60
CA PRO A 382 43.52 -38.83 21.15
C PRO A 382 42.42 -39.79 20.65
N PRO A 383 41.14 -39.52 20.96
CA PRO A 383 40.07 -40.52 20.91
C PRO A 383 39.65 -40.93 19.50
N ALA A 384 39.26 -42.21 19.44
CA ALA A 384 38.75 -42.94 18.31
C ALA A 384 37.52 -42.29 17.66
N ALA A 385 37.53 -42.26 16.32
CA ALA A 385 36.29 -42.35 15.54
C ALA A 385 35.99 -43.84 15.34
N ALA A 386 34.96 -44.34 16.00
CA ALA A 386 34.47 -45.70 15.80
C ALA A 386 33.82 -45.84 14.41
N PRO A 387 34.16 -46.89 13.64
CA PRO A 387 33.44 -47.29 12.44
C PRO A 387 32.21 -48.13 12.77
N VAL A 388 31.21 -47.96 11.91
CA VAL A 388 29.96 -48.72 11.80
C VAL A 388 30.24 -50.04 11.08
N GLU A 389 29.68 -51.17 11.55
CA GLU A 389 29.14 -52.29 10.74
C GLU A 389 28.39 -53.34 11.64
N PRO A 390 27.59 -54.30 11.10
CA PRO A 390 26.18 -54.48 11.50
C PRO A 390 25.88 -55.87 12.16
N PRO A 391 24.67 -56.49 12.10
CA PRO A 391 23.91 -56.94 13.29
C PRO A 391 23.90 -58.46 13.56
N LYS A 392 23.47 -58.86 14.77
CA LYS A 392 22.80 -60.12 15.23
C LYS A 392 23.06 -60.24 16.75
N SER A 393 22.22 -60.75 17.65
CA SER A 393 20.91 -61.42 17.61
C SER A 393 20.43 -61.56 19.09
N GLU A 394 19.12 -61.38 19.29
CA GLU A 394 18.24 -61.98 20.33
C GLU A 394 18.76 -62.36 21.73
N LYS A 395 18.13 -61.77 22.76
CA LYS A 395 17.26 -62.48 23.73
C LYS A 395 16.42 -61.50 24.56
N VAL A 396 15.12 -61.74 24.55
CA VAL A 396 14.00 -61.18 25.36
C VAL A 396 13.94 -61.99 26.69
N PRO A 397 13.16 -61.70 27.78
CA PRO A 397 12.26 -60.57 28.17
C PRO A 397 12.47 -60.01 29.61
N ARG A 398 11.80 -58.88 29.97
CA ARG A 398 10.69 -58.79 30.97
C ARG A 398 10.51 -57.37 31.58
N LYS A 399 9.33 -56.80 31.29
CA LYS A 399 8.29 -56.16 32.15
C LYS A 399 8.64 -55.30 33.38
N LYS A 400 7.85 -54.20 33.47
CA LYS A 400 7.41 -53.38 34.65
C LYS A 400 8.44 -52.34 35.14
N ALA A 401 8.12 -51.14 35.63
CA ALA A 401 6.92 -50.32 35.80
C ALA A 401 7.41 -48.97 36.41
N GLY A 402 6.61 -47.89 36.37
CA GLY A 402 6.64 -46.85 37.42
C GLY A 402 7.45 -45.56 37.15
N LYS A 403 6.73 -44.45 36.98
CA LYS A 403 7.12 -43.06 37.38
C LYS A 403 7.29 -43.00 38.93
N PRO A 404 7.93 -41.99 39.60
CA PRO A 404 7.74 -40.53 39.37
C PRO A 404 8.86 -39.49 39.79
N VAL A 405 8.81 -38.30 39.17
CA VAL A 405 8.81 -36.89 39.70
C VAL A 405 9.93 -36.29 40.61
N LYS A 406 10.26 -34.99 40.31
CA LYS A 406 10.96 -33.88 41.04
C LYS A 406 12.50 -33.87 40.94
N LYS A 407 13.24 -32.76 40.77
CA LYS A 407 13.04 -31.32 41.09
C LYS A 407 14.11 -30.45 40.38
N THR A 408 13.67 -29.30 39.84
CA THR A 408 14.25 -27.93 39.88
C THR A 408 15.63 -27.53 39.30
N GLU A 409 15.59 -26.33 38.68
CA GLU A 409 16.61 -25.26 38.48
C GLU A 409 17.13 -25.00 37.05
N ASP A 410 16.61 -23.92 36.44
CA ASP A 410 17.17 -23.18 35.29
C ASP A 410 18.42 -22.37 35.72
N PRO A 411 19.31 -21.90 34.81
CA PRO A 411 19.02 -20.66 34.08
C PRO A 411 19.52 -20.58 32.62
N GLU A 412 18.82 -19.75 31.84
CA GLU A 412 19.16 -19.26 30.49
C GLU A 412 20.44 -18.40 30.44
N PRO A 413 20.99 -18.13 29.23
CA PRO A 413 21.66 -16.86 28.97
C PRO A 413 21.08 -16.08 27.77
N MET A 414 20.44 -14.96 28.12
CA MET A 414 20.63 -13.58 27.64
C MET A 414 20.87 -13.27 26.14
N GLU A 415 19.90 -12.52 25.60
CA GLU A 415 19.99 -11.69 24.39
C GLU A 415 20.80 -10.40 24.63
N ALA A 416 21.55 -9.98 23.61
CA ALA A 416 22.35 -8.75 23.60
C ALA A 416 21.54 -7.53 23.10
N THR A 417 21.56 -6.45 23.87
CA THR A 417 21.07 -5.10 23.53
C THR A 417 22.13 -4.29 22.76
N PRO A 418 21.75 -3.41 21.81
CA PRO A 418 22.66 -2.45 21.19
C PRO A 418 22.67 -1.08 21.92
N ALA A 419 23.84 -0.43 21.88
CA ALA A 419 24.22 0.80 22.58
C ALA A 419 23.53 2.10 22.07
N PRO A 420 23.41 3.15 22.92
CA PRO A 420 22.83 4.43 22.55
C PRO A 420 23.82 5.42 21.91
N ALA A 421 23.30 6.27 21.02
CA ALA A 421 24.01 7.33 20.30
C ALA A 421 24.25 8.60 21.16
N PRO A 422 25.27 9.43 20.84
CA PRO A 422 25.68 10.57 21.66
C PRO A 422 24.79 11.82 21.52
N VAL A 423 24.68 12.54 22.63
CA VAL A 423 23.86 13.73 22.90
C VAL A 423 24.44 14.97 22.21
N VAL A 424 23.59 15.72 21.50
CA VAL A 424 23.88 17.05 20.93
C VAL A 424 23.49 18.13 21.96
N PRO A 425 24.32 19.16 22.21
CA PRO A 425 24.00 20.20 23.18
C PRO A 425 22.89 21.14 22.70
N VAL A 426 21.98 21.45 23.62
CA VAL A 426 20.80 22.30 23.45
C VAL A 426 21.21 23.76 23.29
N ALA A 427 20.83 24.38 22.17
CA ALA A 427 20.94 25.81 21.96
C ALA A 427 19.81 26.57 22.69
N ALA A 428 20.20 27.68 23.31
CA ALA A 428 19.39 28.56 24.14
C ALA A 428 18.13 29.11 23.44
N GLN A 429 17.04 29.14 24.21
CA GLN A 429 15.81 29.89 23.89
C GLN A 429 16.04 31.38 24.19
N PRO A 430 15.68 32.31 23.30
CA PRO A 430 15.51 33.71 23.69
C PRO A 430 14.11 33.95 24.26
N ALA A 431 14.10 34.72 25.34
CA ALA A 431 12.98 35.04 26.22
C ALA A 431 11.78 35.70 25.54
N ALA A 432 10.60 35.40 26.07
CA ALA A 432 9.38 36.18 25.87
C ALA A 432 9.46 37.50 26.65
N PRO A 433 9.01 38.64 26.09
CA PRO A 433 8.75 39.84 26.89
C PRO A 433 7.35 39.79 27.52
N GLU A 434 7.31 40.10 28.81
CA GLU A 434 6.14 40.29 29.67
C GLU A 434 5.28 41.51 29.27
N PRO A 435 4.03 41.59 29.77
CA PRO A 435 3.02 42.56 29.34
C PRO A 435 3.13 43.88 30.10
N GLN A 436 2.99 45.01 29.41
CA GLN A 436 2.73 46.30 30.04
C GLN A 436 1.24 46.60 30.04
N ALA A 437 0.71 46.85 31.22
CA ALA A 437 -0.62 47.35 31.49
C ALA A 437 -0.59 48.86 31.78
N GLU A 438 -1.75 49.48 31.54
CA GLU A 438 -2.26 50.76 32.07
C GLU A 438 -1.81 52.09 31.43
N ALA A 439 -2.78 52.72 30.73
CA ALA A 439 -3.14 54.12 30.97
C ALA A 439 -4.60 54.35 30.54
N VAL A 440 -5.47 54.47 31.55
CA VAL A 440 -6.84 54.95 31.49
C VAL A 440 -6.82 56.47 31.30
N THR A 441 -7.59 56.99 30.34
CA THR A 441 -8.16 58.35 30.44
C THR A 441 -9.55 58.39 29.79
N GLU A 442 -10.57 58.45 30.65
CA GLU A 442 -11.88 59.02 30.32
C GLU A 442 -11.78 60.55 30.36
N ALA A 443 -12.35 61.25 29.37
CA ALA A 443 -13.03 62.53 29.59
C ALA A 443 -13.76 63.07 28.34
N LYS A 444 -15.06 63.34 28.56
CA LYS A 444 -15.85 64.49 28.08
C LYS A 444 -16.34 64.55 26.62
N SER A 445 -17.61 64.16 26.50
CA SER A 445 -18.72 65.01 26.03
C SER A 445 -18.41 66.25 25.17
N LYS A 446 -18.99 66.30 23.95
CA LYS A 446 -19.67 67.51 23.46
C LYS A 446 -20.66 67.21 22.32
N LYS A 447 -21.90 67.64 22.57
CA LYS A 447 -23.00 67.87 21.63
C LYS A 447 -22.60 68.86 20.53
N GLY A 448 -23.12 68.66 19.32
CA GLY A 448 -23.30 69.67 18.27
C GLY A 448 -24.06 69.06 17.09
N LYS A 449 -25.39 69.18 17.01
CA LYS A 449 -26.20 70.24 16.37
C LYS A 449 -25.82 70.58 14.92
N GLY A 450 -26.79 70.35 14.02
CA GLY A 450 -26.99 71.04 12.73
C GLY A 450 -26.31 70.37 11.53
N LYS A 451 -26.84 70.38 10.30
CA LYS A 451 -28.07 70.95 9.71
C LYS A 451 -28.06 70.46 8.24
N LYS A 452 -29.25 70.21 7.67
CA LYS A 452 -29.63 70.32 6.24
C LYS A 452 -28.51 70.27 5.16
N LYS A 453 -28.55 69.25 4.30
CA LYS A 453 -29.00 69.35 2.90
C LYS A 453 -29.21 67.95 2.32
#